data_AF-T1FZP1-F1
#
_entry.id   AF-T1FZP1-F1
#
_cell.length_a   1.000
_cell.length_b   1.000
_cell.length_c   1.000
_cell.angle_alpha   90.00
_cell.angle_beta   90.00
_cell.angle_gamma   90.00
#
_symmetry.space_group_name_H-M   'P 1'
#
loop_
_entity.id
_entity.type
_entity.pdbx_description
1 polymer ?
#
loop_
_entity_poly.entity_id
_entity_poly.type
_entity_poly.pdbx_seq_one_letter_code
_entity_poly.pdbx_strand_id
1 'polypeptide(L)'
;MELVEKKCGLLFFKMQQSKSYQDIQTQFENGVSPHDPSFVVVNFLQDFPYHLDALLQLYHFFLTNHELVKANEIIERSLCVCEYILHPLFSFSQGNCRLDYEIKENRAFYLVLMKRAVLLHKRGCYRTSLELIKLIFSLSPESDPLALLLCIDVYALKAANYSFLLQFANKWKEDKNLFHLPNFAFSVALALFHSSKTNESLSIKADNQVVD
;
A
#
# COMPACT_ATOMS: atom_id res chain seq x y z
N MET A 1 8.08 13.23 10.30
CA MET A 1 8.93 12.53 9.31
C MET A 1 10.16 13.39 9.06
N GLU A 2 11.33 12.78 8.97
CA GLU A 2 12.60 13.47 8.69
C GLU A 2 13.17 13.03 7.33
N LEU A 3 13.87 13.95 6.66
CA LEU A 3 14.65 13.63 5.48
C LEU A 3 16.02 13.10 5.91
N VAL A 4 16.31 11.85 5.57
CA VAL A 4 17.57 11.18 5.93
C VAL A 4 18.63 11.46 4.88
N GLU A 5 18.30 11.31 3.60
CA GLU A 5 19.30 11.39 2.53
C GLU A 5 18.71 11.85 1.19
N LYS A 6 19.55 12.47 0.36
CA LYS A 6 19.25 12.75 -1.05
C LYS A 6 20.29 12.06 -1.94
N LYS A 7 19.86 11.13 -2.80
CA LYS A 7 20.73 10.35 -3.71
C LYS A 7 20.13 10.31 -5.10
N CYS A 8 20.89 10.71 -6.13
CA CYS A 8 20.49 10.61 -7.55
C CYS A 8 19.08 11.17 -7.86
N GLY A 9 18.68 12.27 -7.23
CA GLY A 9 17.34 12.86 -7.39
C GLY A 9 16.22 12.18 -6.58
N LEU A 10 16.54 11.11 -5.84
CA LEU A 10 15.65 10.45 -4.88
C LEU A 10 15.83 11.04 -3.47
N LEU A 11 14.73 11.10 -2.74
CA LEU A 11 14.65 11.60 -1.36
C LEU A 11 14.29 10.44 -0.43
N PHE A 12 15.14 10.15 0.54
CA PHE A 12 14.94 9.09 1.51
C PHE A 12 14.43 9.67 2.82
N PHE A 13 13.30 9.17 3.28
CA PHE A 13 12.64 9.63 4.48
C PHE A 13 12.62 8.57 5.57
N LYS A 14 12.47 9.02 6.81
CA LYS A 14 12.23 8.18 7.98
C LYS A 14 11.13 8.78 8.84
N MET A 15 10.26 7.92 9.37
CA MET A 15 9.29 8.30 10.38
C MET A 15 10.00 8.48 11.71
N GLN A 16 10.07 9.72 12.17
CA GLN A 16 10.68 10.07 13.45
C GLN A 16 9.59 10.16 14.51
N GLN A 17 9.71 9.34 15.54
CA GLN A 17 8.86 9.41 16.73
C GLN A 17 9.53 10.30 17.79
N SER A 18 8.74 11.08 18.53
CA SER A 18 9.23 11.84 19.68
C SER A 18 9.53 10.89 20.85
N LYS A 19 10.38 11.31 21.79
CA LYS A 19 10.66 10.51 23.00
C LYS A 19 9.38 10.17 23.77
N SER A 20 8.49 11.17 23.92
CA SER A 20 7.19 10.96 24.54
C SER A 20 6.34 9.93 23.78
N TYR A 21 6.36 9.91 22.45
CA TYR A 21 5.67 8.88 21.68
C TYR A 21 6.27 7.49 21.88
N GLN A 22 7.60 7.39 22.00
CA GLN A 22 8.28 6.11 22.28
C GLN A 22 7.93 5.56 23.67
N ASP A 23 7.80 6.43 24.67
CA ASP A 23 7.34 6.04 26.01
C ASP A 23 5.90 5.49 25.95
N ILE A 24 5.02 6.19 25.22
CA ILE A 24 3.62 5.76 24.98
C ILE A 24 3.57 4.44 24.21
N GLN A 25 4.41 4.26 23.20
CA GLN A 25 4.54 3.02 22.43
C GLN A 25 4.97 1.86 23.33
N THR A 26 5.93 2.09 24.23
CA THR A 26 6.38 1.07 25.19
C THR A 26 5.27 0.71 26.17
N GLN A 27 4.49 1.68 26.64
CA GLN A 27 3.31 1.43 27.47
C GLN A 27 2.24 0.62 26.73
N PHE A 28 2.00 0.94 25.46
CA PHE A 28 1.08 0.19 24.61
C PHE A 28 1.53 -1.27 24.45
N GLU A 29 2.80 -1.49 24.10
CA GLU A 29 3.37 -2.84 23.93
C GLU A 29 3.28 -3.67 25.22
N ASN A 30 3.48 -3.05 26.38
CA ASN A 30 3.34 -3.71 27.68
C ASN A 30 1.87 -3.94 28.11
N GLY A 31 0.96 -3.07 27.68
CA GLY A 31 -0.45 -3.10 28.09
C GLY A 31 -1.32 -4.04 27.26
N VAL A 32 -0.91 -4.35 26.02
CA VAL A 32 -1.66 -5.22 25.11
C VAL A 32 -1.56 -6.67 25.61
N SER A 33 -2.54 -7.09 26.41
CA SER A 33 -2.70 -8.48 26.82
C SER A 33 -3.22 -9.33 25.65
N PRO A 34 -2.73 -10.57 25.46
CA PRO A 34 -3.23 -11.46 24.41
C PRO A 34 -4.67 -11.90 24.62
N HIS A 35 -5.25 -11.73 25.82
CA HIS A 35 -6.55 -12.30 26.17
C HIS A 35 -7.77 -11.43 25.83
N ASP A 36 -7.64 -10.09 25.86
CA ASP A 36 -8.68 -9.18 25.36
C ASP A 36 -8.06 -7.84 24.91
N PRO A 37 -7.45 -7.81 23.72
CA PRO A 37 -6.81 -6.60 23.21
C PRO A 37 -7.79 -5.45 23.00
N SER A 38 -9.06 -5.73 22.76
CA SER A 38 -10.04 -4.76 22.26
C SER A 38 -10.40 -3.71 23.31
N PHE A 39 -10.70 -4.16 24.53
CA PHE A 39 -11.06 -3.26 25.64
C PHE A 39 -9.89 -2.36 26.04
N VAL A 40 -8.68 -2.91 26.10
CA VAL A 40 -7.47 -2.15 26.45
C VAL A 40 -7.15 -1.11 25.38
N VAL A 41 -7.25 -1.47 24.10
CA VAL A 41 -6.99 -0.53 22.99
C VAL A 41 -8.00 0.61 22.98
N VAL A 42 -9.28 0.34 23.25
CA VAL A 42 -10.30 1.41 23.30
C VAL A 42 -10.01 2.39 24.43
N ASN A 43 -9.69 1.90 25.64
CA ASN A 43 -9.34 2.77 26.76
C ASN A 43 -8.05 3.55 26.48
N PHE A 44 -7.03 2.88 25.94
CA PHE A 44 -5.76 3.52 25.57
C PHE A 44 -5.95 4.65 24.55
N LEU A 45 -6.84 4.47 23.57
CA LEU A 45 -7.15 5.48 22.57
C LEU A 45 -7.97 6.67 23.11
N GLN A 46 -8.55 6.57 24.32
CA GLN A 46 -9.14 7.74 25.00
C GLN A 46 -8.04 8.70 25.45
N ASP A 47 -6.95 8.17 26.00
CA ASP A 47 -5.81 8.97 26.46
C ASP A 47 -4.89 9.38 25.28
N PHE A 48 -4.68 8.48 24.32
CA PHE A 48 -3.77 8.67 23.18
C PHE A 48 -4.49 8.52 21.83
N PRO A 49 -5.31 9.52 21.45
CA PRO A 49 -6.19 9.45 20.28
C PRO A 49 -5.48 9.32 18.92
N TYR A 50 -4.17 9.60 18.84
CA TYR A 50 -3.42 9.64 17.58
C TYR A 50 -2.34 8.55 17.50
N HIS A 51 -2.38 7.56 18.39
CA HIS A 51 -1.42 6.46 18.38
C HIS A 51 -1.70 5.49 17.21
N LEU A 52 -0.80 5.43 16.23
CA LEU A 52 -1.01 4.70 14.97
C LEU A 52 -1.23 3.20 15.16
N ASP A 53 -0.40 2.54 15.98
CA ASP A 53 -0.48 1.09 16.16
C ASP A 53 -1.76 0.67 16.90
N ALA A 54 -2.22 1.50 17.84
CA ALA A 54 -3.48 1.28 18.54
C ALA A 54 -4.68 1.46 17.60
N LEU A 55 -4.65 2.48 16.74
CA LEU A 55 -5.67 2.66 15.70
C LEU A 55 -5.69 1.48 14.72
N LEU A 56 -4.53 0.97 14.30
CA LEU A 56 -4.44 -0.22 13.44
C LEU A 56 -5.03 -1.46 14.11
N GLN A 57 -4.78 -1.66 15.40
CA GLN A 57 -5.35 -2.78 16.14
C GLN A 57 -6.88 -2.65 16.28
N LEU A 58 -7.39 -1.44 16.56
CA LEU A 58 -8.83 -1.19 16.61
C LEU A 58 -9.49 -1.38 15.24
N TYR A 59 -8.82 -0.99 14.16
CA TYR A 59 -9.26 -1.29 12.79
C TYR A 59 -9.44 -2.80 12.58
N HIS A 60 -8.47 -3.61 13.02
CA HIS A 60 -8.54 -5.06 12.91
C HIS A 60 -9.70 -5.66 13.70
N PHE A 61 -9.98 -5.13 14.89
CA PHE A 61 -11.13 -5.51 15.69
C PHE A 61 -12.44 -5.27 14.93
N PHE A 62 -12.67 -4.06 14.42
CA PHE A 62 -13.89 -3.76 13.65
C PHE A 62 -14.00 -4.58 12.37
N LEU A 63 -12.89 -4.86 11.69
CA LEU A 63 -12.87 -5.71 10.52
C LEU A 63 -13.31 -7.15 10.85
N THR A 64 -12.85 -7.69 11.97
CA THR A 64 -13.18 -9.05 12.44
C THR A 64 -14.66 -9.16 12.82
N ASN A 65 -15.22 -8.09 13.39
CA ASN A 65 -16.65 -8.01 13.73
C ASN A 65 -17.55 -7.61 12.53
N HIS A 66 -17.00 -7.55 11.32
CA HIS A 66 -17.71 -7.13 10.10
C HIS A 66 -18.29 -5.69 10.14
N GLU A 67 -17.82 -4.85 11.05
CA GLU A 67 -18.23 -3.45 11.18
C GLU A 67 -17.43 -2.54 10.23
N LEU A 68 -17.64 -2.71 8.92
CA LEU A 68 -16.83 -2.06 7.87
C LEU A 68 -16.90 -0.52 7.88
N VAL A 69 -18.01 0.05 8.35
CA VAL A 69 -18.18 1.52 8.45
C VAL A 69 -17.21 2.08 9.49
N LYS A 70 -17.23 1.52 10.71
CA LYS A 70 -16.31 1.94 11.78
C LYS A 70 -14.86 1.63 11.44
N ALA A 71 -14.58 0.48 10.82
CA ALA A 71 -13.23 0.17 10.35
C ALA A 71 -12.72 1.25 9.37
N ASN A 72 -13.57 1.75 8.48
CA ASN A 72 -13.18 2.82 7.58
C ASN A 72 -12.94 4.16 8.29
N GLU A 73 -13.74 4.52 9.29
CA GLU A 73 -13.52 5.73 10.09
C GLU A 73 -12.17 5.68 10.81
N ILE A 74 -11.82 4.53 11.38
CA ILE A 74 -10.52 4.34 12.05
C ILE A 74 -9.36 4.43 11.06
N ILE A 75 -9.48 3.89 9.84
CA ILE A 75 -8.41 4.01 8.85
C ILE A 75 -8.27 5.43 8.31
N GLU A 76 -9.38 6.16 8.13
CA GLU A 76 -9.34 7.56 7.72
C GLU A 76 -8.69 8.42 8.78
N ARG A 77 -8.99 8.19 10.06
CA ARG A 77 -8.27 8.83 11.17
C ARG A 77 -6.78 8.51 11.17
N SER A 78 -6.41 7.26 10.91
CA SER A 78 -5.00 6.84 10.82
C SER A 78 -4.27 7.52 9.66
N LEU A 79 -4.95 7.71 8.52
CA LEU A 79 -4.41 8.47 7.39
C LEU A 79 -4.21 9.95 7.73
N CYS A 80 -5.17 10.59 8.42
CA CYS A 80 -5.01 11.97 8.86
C CYS A 80 -3.78 12.16 9.76
N VAL A 81 -3.52 11.20 10.66
CA VAL A 81 -2.29 11.20 11.48
C VAL A 81 -1.06 11.06 10.59
N CYS A 82 -1.09 10.15 9.60
CA CYS A 82 0.00 9.97 8.65
C CYS A 82 0.26 11.23 7.80
N GLU A 83 -0.77 11.97 7.41
CA GLU A 83 -0.65 13.23 6.67
C GLU A 83 -0.03 14.33 7.53
N TYR A 84 -0.43 14.43 8.80
CA TYR A 84 0.09 15.42 9.74
C TYR A 84 1.61 15.30 9.98
N ILE A 85 2.13 14.07 9.94
CA ILE A 85 3.55 13.79 10.18
C ILE A 85 4.41 13.84 8.92
N LEU A 86 3.83 14.07 7.73
CA LEU A 86 4.57 14.15 6.47
C LEU A 86 5.55 15.31 6.47
N HIS A 87 6.71 15.08 5.87
CA HIS A 87 7.67 16.14 5.64
C HIS A 87 7.18 17.03 4.48
N PRO A 88 7.34 18.37 4.50
CA PRO A 88 6.85 19.26 3.43
C PRO A 88 7.40 18.95 2.03
N LEU A 89 8.60 18.35 1.96
CA LEU A 89 9.22 17.91 0.70
C LEU A 89 8.73 16.52 0.24
N PHE A 90 7.89 15.84 1.02
CA PHE A 90 7.35 14.54 0.65
C PHE A 90 6.21 14.74 -0.35
N SER A 91 6.49 14.48 -1.63
CA SER A 91 5.50 14.61 -2.70
C SER A 91 5.07 13.26 -3.24
N PHE A 92 3.77 12.99 -3.17
CA PHE A 92 3.16 11.78 -3.74
C PHE A 92 3.18 11.75 -5.27
N SER A 93 3.21 12.93 -5.92
CA SER A 93 3.06 13.05 -7.38
C SER A 93 4.36 12.79 -8.15
N GLN A 94 5.51 13.02 -7.52
CA GLN A 94 6.81 12.97 -8.21
C GLN A 94 7.43 11.57 -8.24
N GLY A 95 7.01 10.65 -7.38
CA GLY A 95 7.54 9.28 -7.33
C GLY A 95 9.05 9.20 -6.99
N ASN A 96 9.62 10.27 -6.43
CA ASN A 96 11.03 10.38 -6.03
C ASN A 96 11.26 10.12 -4.53
N CYS A 97 10.18 10.02 -3.75
CA CYS A 97 10.24 9.77 -2.32
C CYS A 97 10.40 8.26 -2.05
N ARG A 98 11.33 7.91 -1.17
CA ARG A 98 11.60 6.54 -0.72
C ARG A 98 11.45 6.45 0.79
N LEU A 99 10.88 5.34 1.24
CA LEU A 99 10.63 5.08 2.65
C LEU A 99 10.99 3.62 2.92
N ASP A 100 12.04 3.36 3.67
CA ASP A 100 12.48 1.98 3.89
C ASP A 100 11.54 1.24 4.86
N TYR A 101 11.12 0.01 4.53
CA TYR A 101 10.22 -0.78 5.38
C TYR A 101 10.94 -1.50 6.52
N GLU A 102 12.26 -1.70 6.40
CA GLU A 102 13.05 -2.36 7.44
C GLU A 102 12.97 -1.60 8.78
N ILE A 103 12.91 -0.27 8.69
CA ILE A 103 12.69 0.66 9.79
C ILE A 103 11.28 0.42 10.38
N LYS A 104 11.22 0.05 11.66
CA LYS A 104 9.97 -0.34 12.35
C LYS A 104 8.92 0.76 12.30
N GLU A 105 9.33 2.01 12.51
CA GLU A 105 8.48 3.19 12.56
C GLU A 105 7.78 3.48 11.22
N ASN A 106 8.38 3.06 10.11
CA ASN A 106 7.80 3.23 8.77
C ASN A 106 6.70 2.20 8.49
N ARG A 107 6.69 1.06 9.17
CA ARG A 107 5.77 -0.05 8.88
C ARG A 107 4.31 0.34 9.07
N ALA A 108 4.00 1.12 10.10
CA ALA A 108 2.64 1.61 10.35
C ALA A 108 2.10 2.38 9.15
N PHE A 109 2.90 3.26 8.54
CA PHE A 109 2.52 4.03 7.36
C PHE A 109 2.17 3.14 6.16
N TYR A 110 3.01 2.15 5.87
CA TYR A 110 2.77 1.14 4.84
C TYR A 110 1.47 0.35 5.08
N LEU A 111 1.24 -0.09 6.32
CA LEU A 111 0.06 -0.85 6.69
C LEU A 111 -1.21 0.00 6.53
N VAL A 112 -1.21 1.25 7.00
CA VAL A 112 -2.35 2.17 6.88
C VAL A 112 -2.73 2.36 5.41
N LEU A 113 -1.74 2.64 4.53
CA LEU A 113 -1.99 2.80 3.10
C LEU A 113 -2.56 1.53 2.46
N MET A 114 -2.01 0.36 2.79
CA MET A 114 -2.53 -0.92 2.29
C MET A 114 -3.95 -1.19 2.74
N LYS A 115 -4.27 -0.99 4.03
CA LYS A 115 -5.63 -1.20 4.53
C LYS A 115 -6.62 -0.26 3.84
N ARG A 116 -6.23 1.00 3.59
CA ARG A 116 -7.05 1.93 2.80
C ARG A 116 -7.26 1.44 1.37
N ALA A 117 -6.19 0.99 0.69
CA ALA A 117 -6.28 0.48 -0.67
C ALA A 117 -7.27 -0.70 -0.77
N VAL A 118 -7.20 -1.64 0.18
CA VAL A 118 -8.10 -2.80 0.26
C VAL A 118 -9.55 -2.38 0.53
N LEU A 119 -9.79 -1.45 1.45
CA LEU A 119 -11.16 -0.97 1.72
C LEU A 119 -11.77 -0.27 0.51
N LEU A 120 -11.01 0.58 -0.19
CA LEU A 120 -11.45 1.23 -1.42
C LEU A 120 -11.73 0.21 -2.54
N HIS A 121 -10.91 -0.84 -2.64
CA HIS A 121 -11.14 -1.93 -3.58
C HIS A 121 -12.47 -2.62 -3.31
N LYS A 122 -12.76 -2.97 -2.05
CA LYS A 122 -14.02 -3.61 -1.65
C LYS A 122 -15.26 -2.72 -1.90
N ARG A 123 -15.09 -1.40 -1.87
CA ARG A 123 -16.14 -0.42 -2.20
C ARG A 123 -16.35 -0.19 -3.70
N GLY A 124 -15.53 -0.81 -4.56
CA GLY A 124 -15.60 -0.61 -6.01
C GLY A 124 -14.88 0.66 -6.51
N CYS A 125 -14.12 1.35 -5.66
CA CYS A 125 -13.30 2.49 -6.03
C CYS A 125 -11.97 2.03 -6.66
N TYR A 126 -12.04 1.24 -7.73
CA TYR A 126 -10.90 0.52 -8.29
C TYR A 126 -9.78 1.43 -8.79
N ARG A 127 -10.11 2.59 -9.39
CA ARG A 127 -9.11 3.56 -9.88
C ARG A 127 -8.29 4.13 -8.74
N THR A 128 -8.94 4.65 -7.70
CA THR A 128 -8.26 5.20 -6.52
C THR A 128 -7.45 4.14 -5.79
N SER A 129 -7.99 2.93 -5.70
CA SER A 129 -7.30 1.80 -5.10
C SER A 129 -6.00 1.46 -5.85
N LEU A 130 -6.03 1.43 -7.19
CA LEU A 130 -4.84 1.22 -8.01
C LEU A 130 -3.79 2.32 -7.79
N GLU A 131 -4.18 3.60 -7.75
CA GLU A 131 -3.24 4.69 -7.52
C GLU A 131 -2.56 4.59 -6.14
N LEU A 132 -3.27 4.11 -5.11
CA LEU A 132 -2.65 3.81 -3.81
C LEU A 132 -1.66 2.64 -3.90
N ILE A 133 -1.99 1.56 -4.60
CA ILE A 133 -1.05 0.43 -4.78
C ILE A 133 0.22 0.90 -5.52
N LYS A 134 0.08 1.71 -6.57
CA LYS A 134 1.23 2.32 -7.27
C LYS A 134 2.07 3.18 -6.35
N LEU A 135 1.41 4.00 -5.52
CA LEU A 135 2.10 4.82 -4.53
C LEU A 135 2.91 3.96 -3.56
N ILE A 136 2.29 2.94 -2.95
CA ILE A 136 2.97 2.08 -1.96
C ILE A 136 4.16 1.36 -2.61
N PHE A 137 3.99 0.86 -3.84
CA PHE A 137 5.08 0.25 -4.60
C PHE A 137 6.22 1.24 -4.90
N SER A 138 5.90 2.52 -5.17
CA SER A 138 6.91 3.54 -5.44
C SER A 138 7.79 3.90 -4.24
N LEU A 139 7.33 3.64 -3.01
CA LEU A 139 8.08 3.94 -1.78
C LEU A 139 9.28 3.01 -1.61
N SER A 140 9.13 1.73 -1.98
CA SER A 140 10.22 0.75 -2.00
C SER A 140 10.05 -0.26 -3.14
N PRO A 141 10.44 0.11 -4.38
CA PRO A 141 10.19 -0.71 -5.55
C PRO A 141 11.09 -1.96 -5.61
N GLU A 142 12.28 -1.91 -5.03
CA GLU A 142 13.24 -3.02 -5.05
C GLU A 142 12.84 -4.12 -4.06
N SER A 143 12.70 -3.77 -2.77
CA SER A 143 12.42 -4.76 -1.73
C SER A 143 10.98 -5.30 -1.75
N ASP A 144 10.01 -4.55 -2.28
CA ASP A 144 8.59 -4.91 -2.31
C ASP A 144 8.10 -5.62 -1.02
N PRO A 145 8.16 -4.95 0.14
CA PRO A 145 7.99 -5.57 1.45
C PRO A 145 6.59 -6.15 1.70
N LEU A 146 5.60 -5.68 0.94
CA LEU A 146 4.20 -6.13 1.04
C LEU A 146 3.82 -7.07 -0.11
N ALA A 147 4.80 -7.52 -0.90
CA ALA A 147 4.63 -8.38 -2.06
C ALA A 147 3.53 -7.87 -3.01
N LEU A 148 3.52 -6.56 -3.28
CA LEU A 148 2.52 -5.90 -4.12
C LEU A 148 2.49 -6.45 -5.54
N LEU A 149 3.62 -6.97 -6.02
CA LEU A 149 3.67 -7.65 -7.31
C LEU A 149 2.64 -8.78 -7.42
N LEU A 150 2.34 -9.49 -6.33
CA LEU A 150 1.38 -10.61 -6.35
C LEU A 150 -0.07 -10.17 -6.57
N CYS A 151 -0.39 -8.87 -6.49
CA CYS A 151 -1.76 -8.40 -6.57
C CYS A 151 -1.99 -7.18 -7.47
N ILE A 152 -0.94 -6.39 -7.78
CA ILE A 152 -1.07 -5.15 -8.55
C ILE A 152 -1.77 -5.34 -9.90
N ASP A 153 -1.63 -6.53 -10.49
CA ASP A 153 -2.29 -6.96 -11.72
C ASP A 153 -3.82 -6.98 -11.57
N VAL A 154 -4.33 -7.54 -10.46
CA VAL A 154 -5.76 -7.57 -10.14
C VAL A 154 -6.30 -6.16 -9.95
N TYR A 155 -5.57 -5.28 -9.26
CA TYR A 155 -5.97 -3.88 -9.09
C TYR A 155 -6.01 -3.14 -10.44
N ALA A 156 -5.02 -3.38 -11.32
CA ALA A 156 -4.95 -2.76 -12.63
C ALA A 156 -6.09 -3.21 -13.55
N LEU A 157 -6.38 -4.51 -13.59
CA LEU A 157 -7.48 -5.08 -14.36
C LEU A 157 -8.84 -4.58 -13.88
N LYS A 158 -9.09 -4.57 -12.57
CA LYS A 158 -10.35 -4.07 -12.00
C LYS A 158 -10.56 -2.58 -12.25
N ALA A 159 -9.47 -1.80 -12.31
CA ALA A 159 -9.51 -0.40 -12.69
C ALA A 159 -9.65 -0.17 -14.21
N ALA A 160 -9.65 -1.23 -15.02
CA ALA A 160 -9.61 -1.21 -16.48
C ALA A 160 -8.42 -0.41 -17.05
N ASN A 161 -7.29 -0.37 -16.32
CA ASN A 161 -6.08 0.33 -16.74
C ASN A 161 -5.07 -0.66 -17.35
N TYR A 162 -5.43 -1.18 -18.52
CA TYR A 162 -4.65 -2.21 -19.22
C TYR A 162 -3.30 -1.68 -19.71
N SER A 163 -3.25 -0.43 -20.17
CA SER A 163 -2.01 0.18 -20.66
C SER A 163 -0.94 0.26 -19.57
N PHE A 164 -1.32 0.62 -18.34
CA PHE A 164 -0.43 0.58 -17.19
C PHE A 164 0.11 -0.82 -16.93
N LEU A 165 -0.76 -1.84 -16.91
CA LEU A 165 -0.35 -3.22 -16.61
C LEU A 165 0.66 -3.73 -17.64
N LEU A 166 0.44 -3.47 -18.93
CA LEU A 166 1.35 -3.89 -19.99
C LEU A 166 2.70 -3.18 -19.92
N GLN A 167 2.70 -1.86 -19.67
CA GLN A 167 3.94 -1.10 -19.47
C GLN A 167 4.71 -1.59 -18.24
N PHE A 168 3.98 -1.87 -17.15
CA PHE A 168 4.55 -2.38 -15.91
C PHE A 168 5.17 -3.77 -16.13
N ALA A 169 4.45 -4.69 -16.76
CA ALA A 169 4.93 -6.04 -17.05
C ALA A 169 6.19 -6.03 -17.94
N ASN A 170 6.21 -5.17 -18.97
CA ASN A 170 7.38 -5.04 -19.84
C ASN A 170 8.59 -4.46 -19.10
N LYS A 171 8.39 -3.46 -18.23
CA LYS A 171 9.48 -2.83 -17.48
C LYS A 171 10.15 -3.79 -16.50
N TRP A 172 9.36 -4.61 -15.82
CA TRP A 172 9.88 -5.49 -14.75
C TRP A 172 10.13 -6.93 -15.21
N LYS A 173 9.91 -7.23 -16.50
CA LYS A 173 9.97 -8.58 -17.09
C LYS A 173 11.21 -9.36 -16.66
N GLU A 174 12.38 -8.74 -16.76
CA GLU A 174 13.69 -9.36 -16.51
C GLU A 174 14.08 -9.30 -15.03
N ASP A 175 13.85 -8.17 -14.37
CA ASP A 175 14.32 -7.94 -12.99
C ASP A 175 13.67 -8.86 -11.95
N LYS A 176 12.40 -9.22 -12.16
CA LYS A 176 11.61 -9.94 -11.15
C LYS A 176 10.90 -11.20 -11.68
N ASN A 177 11.29 -11.68 -12.86
CA ASN A 177 10.76 -12.93 -13.41
C ASN A 177 9.22 -12.98 -13.45
N LEU A 178 8.57 -11.86 -13.79
CA LEU A 178 7.10 -11.70 -13.61
C LEU A 178 6.28 -12.77 -14.34
N PHE A 179 6.76 -13.27 -15.48
CA PHE A 179 6.04 -14.27 -16.27
C PHE A 179 6.06 -15.68 -15.64
N HIS A 180 6.92 -15.93 -14.65
CA HIS A 180 6.82 -17.13 -13.83
C HIS A 180 5.65 -17.07 -12.84
N LEU A 181 5.15 -15.86 -12.55
CA LEU A 181 3.98 -15.71 -11.70
C LEU A 181 2.71 -15.88 -12.57
N PRO A 182 1.87 -16.90 -12.29
CA PRO A 182 0.72 -17.20 -13.12
C PRO A 182 -0.28 -16.04 -13.15
N ASN A 183 -0.39 -15.28 -12.06
CA ASN A 183 -1.26 -14.10 -11.98
C ASN A 183 -0.93 -13.11 -13.12
N PHE A 184 0.33 -12.74 -13.31
CA PHE A 184 0.74 -11.82 -14.37
C PHE A 184 0.58 -12.40 -15.76
N ALA A 185 0.92 -13.68 -15.98
CA ALA A 185 0.76 -14.31 -17.29
C ALA A 185 -0.71 -14.23 -17.76
N PHE A 186 -1.65 -14.61 -16.89
CA PHE A 186 -3.08 -14.51 -17.20
C PHE A 186 -3.56 -13.06 -17.30
N SER A 187 -3.14 -12.20 -16.37
CA SER A 187 -3.59 -10.81 -16.33
C SER A 187 -3.09 -9.99 -17.54
N VAL A 188 -1.87 -10.26 -18.02
CA VAL A 188 -1.30 -9.64 -19.23
C VAL A 188 -2.05 -10.12 -20.47
N ALA A 189 -2.28 -11.42 -20.60
CA ALA A 189 -3.07 -11.96 -21.72
C ALA A 189 -4.48 -11.36 -21.77
N LEU A 190 -5.13 -11.25 -20.60
CA LEU A 190 -6.46 -10.63 -20.49
C LEU A 190 -6.41 -9.14 -20.86
N ALA A 191 -5.41 -8.40 -20.39
CA ALA A 191 -5.22 -7.00 -20.73
C ALA A 191 -4.97 -6.78 -22.23
N LEU A 192 -4.21 -7.65 -22.87
CA LEU A 192 -3.99 -7.64 -24.32
C LEU A 192 -5.29 -7.90 -25.08
N PHE A 193 -6.06 -8.91 -24.68
CA PHE A 193 -7.36 -9.22 -25.29
C PHE A 193 -8.37 -8.06 -25.18
N HIS A 194 -8.44 -7.40 -24.02
CA HIS A 194 -9.31 -6.24 -23.87
C HIS A 194 -8.81 -5.03 -24.66
N SER A 195 -7.49 -4.86 -24.77
CA SER A 195 -6.89 -3.77 -25.54
C SER A 195 -7.02 -3.99 -27.04
N SER A 196 -6.97 -5.24 -27.53
CA SER A 196 -7.11 -5.58 -28.95
C SER A 196 -8.51 -5.34 -29.48
N LYS A 197 -9.54 -5.53 -28.65
CA LYS A 197 -10.93 -5.11 -28.98
C LYS A 197 -11.05 -3.61 -29.25
N THR A 198 -10.15 -2.82 -28.70
CA THR A 198 -10.15 -1.35 -28.86
C THR A 198 -9.20 -0.91 -29.97
N ASN A 199 -8.12 -1.66 -30.22
CA ASN A 199 -7.06 -1.34 -31.18
C ASN A 199 -6.52 -2.60 -31.90
N GLU A 200 -6.70 -2.68 -33.22
CA GLU A 200 -6.27 -3.83 -34.04
C GLU A 200 -4.75 -4.06 -34.04
N SER A 201 -3.91 -3.06 -33.78
CA SER A 201 -2.44 -3.24 -33.75
C SER A 201 -1.92 -4.05 -32.56
N LEU A 202 -2.74 -4.21 -31.50
CA LEU A 202 -2.40 -4.99 -30.31
C LEU A 202 -2.85 -6.44 -30.41
N SER A 203 -3.71 -6.81 -31.36
CA SER A 203 -4.06 -8.22 -31.61
C SER A 203 -2.84 -9.02 -32.07
N ILE A 204 -2.08 -8.46 -33.02
CA ILE A 204 -0.87 -9.09 -33.58
C ILE A 204 0.19 -9.36 -32.50
N LYS A 205 0.32 -8.45 -31.50
CA LYS A 205 1.23 -8.65 -30.36
C LYS A 205 0.73 -9.70 -29.38
N ALA A 206 -0.58 -9.85 -29.21
CA ALA A 206 -1.16 -10.89 -28.38
C ALA A 206 -0.91 -12.27 -28.99
N ASP A 207 -1.09 -12.39 -30.31
CA ASP A 207 -0.89 -13.65 -31.04
C ASP A 207 0.58 -14.10 -30.99
N ASN A 208 1.53 -13.17 -31.03
CA ASN A 208 2.96 -13.48 -30.94
C ASN A 208 3.45 -13.88 -29.54
N GLN A 209 2.76 -13.48 -28.46
CA GLN A 209 3.16 -13.85 -27.09
C GLN A 209 2.74 -15.26 -26.66
N VAL A 210 1.95 -15.97 -27.47
CA VAL A 210 1.50 -17.34 -27.20
C VAL A 210 2.49 -18.39 -27.76
N VAL A 211 3.45 -17.96 -28.59
CA VAL A 211 4.31 -18.85 -29.39
C VAL A 211 5.69 -19.10 -28.75
N ASP A 212 6.08 -18.34 -27.72
CA ASP A 212 7.31 -18.52 -26.93
C ASP A 212 6.98 -19.01 -25.50
#